data_AF-A0A9J2P5M6-F1
#
_entry.id   AF-A0A9J2P5M6-F1
#
_cell.length_a   1.000
_cell.length_b   1.000
_cell.length_c   1.000
_cell.angle_alpha   90.00
_cell.angle_beta   90.00
_cell.angle_gamma   90.00
#
_symmetry.space_group_name_H-M   'P 1'
#
loop_
_entity.id
_entity.type
_entity.pdbx_description
1 polymer ?
#
loop_
_entity_poly.entity_id
_entity_poly.type
_entity_poly.pdbx_seq_one_letter_code
_entity_poly.pdbx_strand_id
1 'polypeptide(L)'
;MDGEDPFFSGMDCFADDREALNDFAKYFNNAHLSDVTLLVGDEIYSAHRIILTKSSEVFDRMLSQKWNGDKKELELVEEPQCQRVFAAFLRFLYCNHIVLHPDNTLPILVLADKYNVHSLRKVCIDYAVNNILPELSLRELFHVWYSYATKAFHQPLINACIKVLAWHFEEMITSEEWEKEWLSVDRDQLTELLKSNDLVLSSEYRLWEAVQKWLMAPSHPERRGNTASPLLVSILPLIRFPFMTADELTMVERSPFVETHPKLFHPQILLAYKFQALPLSSRLNCKEFTGTQFILRNYTDVRWDRRIVVRGEDLRLEEGYNRAIDQSFSIQTRSSTFPLQSWNWKVQLSSQMVANSHEELRLYLVSEDIDQPRSIEYLVSVVDEKKVLRSLAGRKNFTKTRYCADLEIEKKVDLNELYVENSPLLVNGDLHLQITFRPID
;
A
#
# COMPACT_ATOMS: atom_id res chain seq x y z
N MET A 1 30.90 23.61 -53.38
CA MET A 1 30.00 24.76 -53.23
C MET A 1 29.00 24.33 -52.18
N ASP A 2 29.43 24.43 -50.93
CA ASP A 2 28.59 24.20 -49.76
C ASP A 2 27.80 25.50 -49.54
N GLY A 3 26.49 25.42 -49.76
CA GLY A 3 25.56 26.49 -49.46
C GLY A 3 24.94 26.22 -48.09
N GLU A 4 25.61 26.66 -47.03
CA GLU A 4 24.97 26.82 -45.73
C GLU A 4 24.15 28.12 -45.74
N ASP A 5 22.84 27.99 -45.53
CA ASP A 5 21.91 29.12 -45.37
C ASP A 5 22.27 29.92 -44.10
N PRO A 6 22.53 31.24 -44.18
CA PRO A 6 23.09 32.02 -43.08
C PRO A 6 22.08 32.42 -41.98
N PHE A 7 20.90 31.79 -41.92
CA PHE A 7 19.79 32.20 -41.03
C PHE A 7 19.58 31.34 -39.77
N PHE A 8 20.39 30.31 -39.52
CA PHE A 8 20.19 29.41 -38.36
C PHE A 8 21.20 29.61 -37.21
N SER A 9 21.43 30.87 -36.82
CA SER A 9 22.15 31.22 -35.59
C SER A 9 21.23 32.01 -34.64
N GLY A 10 20.08 31.44 -34.29
CA GLY A 10 19.18 31.99 -33.26
C GLY A 10 19.54 31.43 -31.88
N MET A 11 19.40 32.26 -30.84
CA MET A 11 19.47 31.82 -29.44
C MET A 11 18.05 31.81 -28.86
N ASP A 12 17.65 30.69 -28.27
CA ASP A 12 16.40 30.61 -27.52
C ASP A 12 16.55 31.41 -26.21
N CYS A 13 15.75 32.46 -26.08
CA CYS A 13 15.70 33.31 -24.88
C CYS A 13 14.35 33.09 -24.19
N PHE A 14 14.37 32.68 -22.93
CA PHE A 14 13.17 32.46 -22.11
C PHE A 14 12.99 33.60 -21.11
N ALA A 15 11.76 34.07 -20.95
CA ALA A 15 11.38 35.00 -19.89
C ALA A 15 11.04 34.23 -18.60
N ASP A 16 10.77 34.93 -17.49
CA ASP A 16 10.37 34.28 -16.24
C ASP A 16 8.91 33.79 -16.32
N ASP A 17 8.74 32.46 -16.43
CA ASP A 17 7.45 31.80 -16.51
C ASP A 17 6.54 32.06 -15.30
N ARG A 18 7.11 32.30 -14.10
CA ARG A 18 6.32 32.54 -12.89
C ARG A 18 5.70 33.93 -12.89
N GLU A 19 6.43 34.93 -13.38
CA GLU A 19 5.92 36.29 -13.52
C GLU A 19 4.78 36.33 -14.54
N ALA A 20 4.97 35.67 -15.69
CA ALA A 20 3.95 35.55 -16.73
C ALA A 20 2.66 34.86 -16.23
N LEU A 21 2.76 33.83 -15.40
CA LEU A 21 1.59 33.14 -14.81
C LEU A 21 0.87 33.99 -13.75
N ASN A 22 1.60 34.72 -12.92
CA ASN A 22 0.99 35.66 -11.97
C ASN A 22 0.27 36.80 -12.68
N ASP A 23 0.76 37.21 -13.83
CA ASP A 23 0.13 38.21 -14.68
C ASP A 23 -1.27 37.79 -15.14
N PHE A 24 -1.50 36.49 -15.37
CA PHE A 24 -2.84 36.01 -15.72
C PHE A 24 -3.83 36.07 -14.55
N ALA A 25 -3.36 36.09 -13.30
CA ALA A 25 -4.23 36.17 -12.12
C ALA A 25 -5.10 37.44 -12.10
N LYS A 26 -4.70 38.54 -12.76
CA LYS A 26 -5.50 39.77 -12.85
C LYS A 26 -6.76 39.63 -13.71
N TYR A 27 -6.83 38.61 -14.55
CA TYR A 27 -8.00 38.29 -15.38
C TYR A 27 -8.96 37.31 -14.70
N PHE A 28 -8.61 36.79 -13.53
CA PHE A 28 -9.51 35.94 -12.74
C PHE A 28 -10.77 36.72 -12.34
N ASN A 29 -11.94 36.13 -12.61
CA ASN A 29 -13.26 36.71 -12.34
C ASN A 29 -13.40 38.17 -12.79
N ASN A 30 -12.82 38.51 -13.94
CA ASN A 30 -12.78 39.85 -14.48
C ASN A 30 -13.59 39.92 -15.78
N ALA A 31 -14.60 40.79 -15.85
CA ALA A 31 -15.45 40.94 -17.02
C ALA A 31 -14.68 41.46 -18.27
N HIS A 32 -13.52 42.07 -18.09
CA HIS A 32 -12.69 42.54 -19.20
C HIS A 32 -12.23 41.36 -20.07
N LEU A 33 -12.65 41.34 -21.34
CA LEU A 33 -12.37 40.29 -22.33
C LEU A 33 -12.91 38.89 -21.99
N SER A 34 -13.72 38.76 -20.94
CA SER A 34 -14.44 37.51 -20.66
C SER A 34 -15.45 37.21 -21.77
N ASP A 35 -15.41 35.99 -22.26
CA ASP A 35 -16.22 35.46 -23.36
C ASP A 35 -17.12 34.30 -22.91
N VAL A 36 -17.09 33.95 -21.62
CA VAL A 36 -18.01 33.03 -20.98
C VAL A 36 -18.32 33.42 -19.53
N THR A 37 -19.54 33.16 -19.09
CA THR A 37 -20.00 33.30 -17.71
C THR A 37 -20.29 31.92 -17.13
N LEU A 38 -19.66 31.58 -16.02
CA LEU A 38 -19.90 30.33 -15.30
C LEU A 38 -20.91 30.57 -14.17
N LEU A 39 -21.98 29.78 -14.12
CA LEU A 39 -22.98 29.80 -13.06
C LEU A 39 -22.75 28.59 -12.17
N VAL A 40 -22.41 28.80 -10.89
CA VAL A 40 -22.06 27.71 -9.96
C VAL A 40 -22.83 27.89 -8.66
N GLY A 41 -23.96 27.17 -8.54
CA GLY A 41 -24.93 27.46 -7.48
C GLY A 41 -25.47 28.87 -7.63
N ASP A 42 -25.38 29.67 -6.57
CA ASP A 42 -25.83 31.07 -6.57
C ASP A 42 -24.74 32.07 -7.02
N GLU A 43 -23.52 31.59 -7.29
CA GLU A 43 -22.37 32.42 -7.64
C GLU A 43 -22.18 32.51 -9.16
N ILE A 44 -21.76 33.70 -9.63
CA ILE A 44 -21.54 34.00 -11.05
C ILE A 44 -20.07 34.41 -11.25
N TYR A 45 -19.39 33.74 -12.18
CA TYR A 45 -17.99 34.00 -12.49
C TYR A 45 -17.79 34.40 -13.95
N SER A 46 -17.15 35.55 -14.18
CA SER A 46 -16.70 35.95 -15.52
C SER A 46 -15.39 35.22 -15.85
N ALA A 47 -15.33 34.52 -16.98
CA ALA A 47 -14.16 33.73 -17.35
C ALA A 47 -13.81 33.80 -18.85
N HIS A 48 -12.61 33.31 -19.15
CA HIS A 48 -12.02 33.31 -20.48
C HIS A 48 -11.93 31.87 -21.00
N ARG A 49 -12.61 31.58 -22.10
CA ARG A 49 -12.71 30.24 -22.70
C ARG A 49 -11.34 29.66 -22.95
N ILE A 50 -10.42 30.43 -23.53
CA ILE A 50 -9.06 29.97 -23.86
C ILE A 50 -8.28 29.49 -22.63
N ILE A 51 -8.48 30.09 -21.46
CA ILE A 51 -7.80 29.70 -20.21
C ILE A 51 -8.44 28.41 -19.68
N LEU A 52 -9.77 28.32 -19.70
CA LEU A 52 -10.50 27.14 -19.26
C LEU A 52 -10.17 25.91 -20.12
N THR A 53 -10.20 26.05 -21.45
CA THR A 53 -9.94 24.93 -22.37
C THR A 53 -8.49 24.48 -22.34
N LYS A 54 -7.53 25.41 -22.19
CA LYS A 54 -6.11 25.09 -22.03
C LYS A 54 -5.84 24.31 -20.74
N SER A 55 -6.54 24.63 -19.66
CA SER A 55 -6.30 24.06 -18.33
C SER A 55 -7.15 22.81 -18.04
N SER A 56 -8.18 22.53 -18.84
CA SER A 56 -9.11 21.41 -18.63
C SER A 56 -9.71 20.92 -19.95
N GLU A 57 -9.47 19.64 -20.24
CA GLU A 57 -10.11 18.95 -21.38
C GLU A 57 -11.64 18.89 -21.24
N VAL A 58 -12.16 18.91 -20.01
CA VAL A 58 -13.60 18.89 -19.75
C VAL A 58 -14.21 20.23 -20.15
N PHE A 59 -13.58 21.34 -19.77
CA PHE A 59 -14.02 22.67 -20.23
C PHE A 59 -13.85 22.82 -21.75
N ASP A 60 -12.80 22.27 -22.36
CA ASP A 60 -12.65 22.26 -23.82
C ASP A 60 -13.85 21.60 -24.52
N ARG A 61 -14.25 20.42 -24.05
CA ARG A 61 -15.44 19.73 -24.57
C ARG A 61 -16.73 20.49 -24.28
N MET A 62 -16.93 20.93 -23.04
CA MET A 62 -18.14 21.65 -22.62
C MET A 62 -18.33 22.93 -23.43
N LEU A 63 -17.26 23.68 -23.68
CA LEU A 63 -17.31 24.96 -24.37
C LEU A 63 -17.32 24.81 -25.90
N SER A 64 -17.01 23.64 -26.46
CA SER A 64 -17.08 23.40 -27.89
C SER A 64 -18.47 23.75 -28.48
N GLN A 65 -18.51 24.22 -29.74
CA GLN A 65 -19.77 24.55 -30.42
C GLN A 65 -20.77 23.38 -30.43
N LYS A 66 -20.27 22.14 -30.40
CA LYS A 66 -21.09 20.94 -30.37
C LYS A 66 -21.90 20.79 -29.08
N TRP A 67 -21.41 21.30 -27.96
CA TRP A 67 -22.02 21.11 -26.63
C TRP A 67 -22.67 22.38 -26.09
N ASN A 68 -22.02 23.54 -26.23
CA ASN A 68 -22.58 24.82 -25.75
C ASN A 68 -23.22 25.68 -26.85
N GLY A 69 -23.11 25.28 -28.12
CA GLY A 69 -23.49 26.15 -29.25
C GLY A 69 -22.78 27.50 -29.17
N ASP A 70 -23.56 28.58 -29.32
CA ASP A 70 -23.10 29.97 -29.17
C ASP A 70 -23.48 30.58 -27.81
N LYS A 71 -23.85 29.77 -26.81
CA LYS A 71 -24.21 30.29 -25.49
C LYS A 71 -22.99 30.88 -24.78
N LYS A 72 -23.20 32.04 -24.17
CA LYS A 72 -22.20 32.72 -23.33
C LYS A 72 -22.25 32.26 -21.86
N GLU A 73 -23.32 31.60 -21.45
CA GLU A 73 -23.49 31.12 -20.08
C GLU A 73 -23.30 29.61 -20.02
N LEU A 74 -22.58 29.14 -19.00
CA LEU A 74 -22.36 27.74 -18.71
C LEU A 74 -22.71 27.45 -17.25
N GLU A 75 -23.76 26.69 -17.03
CA GLU A 75 -24.18 26.25 -15.70
C GLU A 75 -23.42 24.99 -15.28
N LEU A 76 -22.81 25.04 -14.10
CA LEU A 76 -22.02 23.96 -13.52
C LEU A 76 -22.68 23.50 -12.22
N VAL A 77 -23.19 22.27 -12.23
CA VAL A 77 -23.83 21.66 -11.07
C VAL A 77 -22.78 21.03 -10.18
N GLU A 78 -22.48 21.68 -9.06
CA GLU A 78 -21.52 21.22 -8.05
C GLU A 78 -22.17 20.96 -6.68
N GLU A 79 -21.57 20.09 -5.89
CA GLU A 79 -21.96 19.91 -4.49
C GLU A 79 -21.68 21.17 -3.67
N PRO A 80 -22.45 21.46 -2.59
CA PRO A 80 -22.30 22.70 -1.81
C PRO A 80 -20.87 22.95 -1.29
N GLN A 81 -20.14 21.90 -0.91
CA GLN A 81 -18.75 22.01 -0.48
C GLN A 81 -17.80 22.44 -1.60
N CYS A 82 -18.03 21.95 -2.83
CA CYS A 82 -17.26 22.28 -4.02
C CYS A 82 -17.57 23.71 -4.50
N GLN A 83 -18.84 24.14 -4.42
CA GLN A 83 -19.24 25.51 -4.74
C GLN A 83 -18.46 26.53 -3.90
N ARG A 84 -18.30 26.28 -2.59
CA ARG A 84 -17.56 27.16 -1.67
C ARG A 84 -16.09 27.36 -2.03
N VAL A 85 -15.45 26.35 -2.63
CA VAL A 85 -14.03 26.40 -3.03
C VAL A 85 -13.84 26.68 -4.52
N PHE A 86 -14.92 26.83 -5.29
CA PHE A 86 -14.86 26.95 -6.75
C PHE A 86 -14.04 28.16 -7.21
N ALA A 87 -14.13 29.28 -6.50
CA ALA A 87 -13.31 30.47 -6.79
C ALA A 87 -11.80 30.17 -6.71
N ALA A 88 -11.35 29.38 -5.72
CA ALA A 88 -9.95 28.99 -5.58
C ALA A 88 -9.51 28.03 -6.69
N PHE A 89 -10.37 27.06 -7.02
CA PHE A 89 -10.16 26.15 -8.16
C PHE A 89 -10.05 26.93 -9.48
N LEU A 90 -10.98 27.84 -9.75
CA LEU A 90 -11.00 28.66 -10.97
C LEU A 90 -9.75 29.56 -11.03
N ARG A 91 -9.35 30.19 -9.93
CA ARG A 91 -8.12 30.99 -9.86
C ARG A 91 -6.87 30.15 -10.17
N PHE A 92 -6.82 28.90 -9.73
CA PHE A 92 -5.72 27.99 -10.07
C PHE A 92 -5.58 27.81 -11.59
N LEU A 93 -6.69 27.74 -12.35
CA LEU A 93 -6.64 27.60 -13.80
C LEU A 93 -5.97 28.79 -14.52
N TYR A 94 -5.94 29.97 -13.88
CA TYR A 94 -5.30 31.17 -14.41
C TYR A 94 -3.81 31.24 -14.07
N CYS A 95 -3.41 30.87 -12.84
CA CYS A 95 -2.08 31.19 -12.32
C CYS A 95 -1.31 30.01 -11.72
N ASN A 96 -1.86 28.79 -11.75
CA ASN A 96 -1.29 27.58 -11.13
C ASN A 96 -0.95 27.72 -9.63
N HIS A 97 -1.61 28.64 -8.93
CA HIS A 97 -1.40 28.90 -7.51
C HIS A 97 -2.68 28.61 -6.72
N ILE A 98 -2.55 27.85 -5.64
CA ILE A 98 -3.63 27.54 -4.71
C ILE A 98 -3.09 27.41 -3.28
N VAL A 99 -3.93 27.73 -2.30
CA VAL A 99 -3.62 27.53 -0.88
C VAL A 99 -4.51 26.41 -0.36
N LEU A 100 -3.87 25.33 0.09
CA LEU A 100 -4.55 24.15 0.62
C LEU A 100 -4.62 24.18 2.14
N HIS A 101 -5.75 23.74 2.67
CA HIS A 101 -6.08 23.55 4.07
C HIS A 101 -6.80 22.20 4.24
N PRO A 102 -6.78 21.57 5.43
CA PRO A 102 -7.47 20.30 5.64
C PRO A 102 -8.93 20.32 5.16
N ASP A 103 -9.65 21.39 5.47
CA ASP A 103 -11.09 21.53 5.17
C ASP A 103 -11.41 21.76 3.68
N ASN A 104 -10.47 22.34 2.91
CA ASN A 104 -10.71 22.69 1.51
C ASN A 104 -10.10 21.67 0.51
N THR A 105 -9.17 20.83 0.96
CA THR A 105 -8.37 20.00 0.06
C THR A 105 -9.20 18.96 -0.66
N LEU A 106 -10.11 18.27 0.03
CA LEU A 106 -10.95 17.25 -0.59
C LEU A 106 -11.93 17.84 -1.62
N PRO A 107 -12.71 18.90 -1.31
CA PRO A 107 -13.55 19.57 -2.32
C PRO A 107 -12.76 20.06 -3.55
N ILE A 108 -11.56 20.59 -3.35
CA ILE A 108 -10.68 21.02 -4.46
C ILE A 108 -10.22 19.80 -5.29
N LEU A 109 -9.86 18.70 -4.64
CA LEU A 109 -9.48 17.45 -5.31
C LEU A 109 -10.65 16.90 -6.15
N VAL A 110 -11.87 16.93 -5.61
CA VAL A 110 -13.09 16.54 -6.34
C VAL A 110 -13.28 17.38 -7.60
N LEU A 111 -13.10 18.70 -7.52
CA LEU A 111 -13.14 19.58 -8.69
C LEU A 111 -12.01 19.26 -9.67
N ALA A 112 -10.78 19.05 -9.18
CA ALA A 112 -9.64 18.70 -10.02
C ALA A 112 -9.88 17.41 -10.80
N ASP A 113 -10.50 16.39 -10.19
CA ASP A 113 -10.88 15.16 -10.89
C ASP A 113 -12.01 15.38 -11.88
N LYS A 114 -13.09 16.05 -11.45
CA LYS A 114 -14.27 16.30 -12.29
C LYS A 114 -13.93 17.06 -13.57
N TYR A 115 -13.03 18.04 -13.46
CA TYR A 115 -12.57 18.87 -14.57
C TYR A 115 -11.26 18.39 -15.20
N ASN A 116 -10.75 17.21 -14.81
CA ASN A 116 -9.51 16.61 -15.33
C ASN A 116 -8.27 17.54 -15.30
N VAL A 117 -8.05 18.22 -14.18
CA VAL A 117 -6.91 19.11 -13.94
C VAL A 117 -5.81 18.35 -13.21
N HIS A 118 -4.97 17.63 -13.98
CA HIS A 118 -3.99 16.69 -13.43
C HIS A 118 -2.97 17.32 -12.47
N SER A 119 -2.48 18.52 -12.79
CA SER A 119 -1.49 19.23 -11.95
C SER A 119 -2.04 19.55 -10.57
N LEU A 120 -3.28 20.06 -10.51
CA LEU A 120 -3.95 20.36 -9.25
C LEU A 120 -4.21 19.09 -8.43
N ARG A 121 -4.71 18.04 -9.08
CA ARG A 121 -4.94 16.75 -8.45
C ARG A 121 -3.69 16.22 -7.75
N LYS A 122 -2.54 16.27 -8.44
CA LYS A 122 -1.27 15.82 -7.87
C LYS A 122 -0.94 16.59 -6.58
N VAL A 123 -1.00 17.92 -6.64
CA VAL A 123 -0.71 18.78 -5.48
C VAL A 123 -1.67 18.50 -4.32
N CYS A 124 -2.97 18.31 -4.59
CA CYS A 124 -3.94 17.97 -3.56
C CYS A 124 -3.68 16.59 -2.91
N ILE A 125 -3.36 15.57 -3.71
CA ILE A 125 -3.03 14.23 -3.19
C ILE A 125 -1.75 14.30 -2.34
N ASP A 126 -0.70 14.96 -2.83
CA ASP A 126 0.57 15.10 -2.11
C ASP A 126 0.36 15.83 -0.78
N TYR A 127 -0.44 16.91 -0.75
CA TYR A 127 -0.75 17.62 0.49
C TYR A 127 -1.57 16.75 1.45
N ALA A 128 -2.59 16.04 0.95
CA ALA A 128 -3.43 15.17 1.76
C ALA A 128 -2.63 14.06 2.43
N VAL A 129 -1.80 13.34 1.67
CA VAL A 129 -0.99 12.22 2.17
C VAL A 129 -0.01 12.67 3.25
N ASN A 130 0.63 13.82 3.07
CA ASN A 130 1.70 14.25 3.98
C ASN A 130 1.22 15.04 5.19
N ASN A 131 0.10 15.77 5.09
CA ASN A 131 -0.33 16.73 6.12
C ASN A 131 -1.72 16.44 6.71
N ILE A 132 -2.60 15.75 5.98
CA ILE A 132 -3.98 15.52 6.44
C ILE A 132 -4.11 14.12 7.03
N LEU A 133 -3.88 13.08 6.21
CA LEU A 133 -4.17 11.69 6.59
C LEU A 133 -3.56 11.24 7.93
N PRO A 134 -2.32 11.64 8.31
CA PRO A 134 -1.73 11.24 9.59
C PRO A 134 -2.44 11.80 10.83
N GLU A 135 -3.15 12.93 10.69
CA GLU A 135 -3.80 13.64 11.81
C GLU A 135 -5.30 13.30 11.94
N LEU A 136 -5.87 12.63 10.94
CA LEU A 136 -7.30 12.33 10.90
C LEU A 136 -7.70 11.25 11.90
N SER A 137 -8.96 11.34 12.34
CA SER A 137 -9.61 10.21 13.01
C SER A 137 -9.79 9.03 12.07
N LEU A 138 -9.76 7.81 12.61
CA LEU A 138 -9.90 6.57 11.83
C LEU A 138 -11.23 6.51 11.04
N ARG A 139 -12.33 6.98 11.65
CA ARG A 139 -13.65 7.02 11.01
C ARG A 139 -13.69 7.99 9.83
N GLU A 140 -13.13 9.18 9.98
CA GLU A 140 -13.07 10.17 8.91
C GLU A 140 -12.18 9.69 7.76
N LEU A 141 -11.00 9.14 8.10
CA LEU A 141 -10.11 8.52 7.13
C LEU A 141 -10.84 7.45 6.31
N PHE A 142 -11.59 6.55 6.97
CA PHE A 142 -12.28 5.45 6.31
C PHE A 142 -13.49 5.91 5.47
N HIS A 143 -14.40 6.71 6.05
CA HIS A 143 -15.65 7.08 5.39
C HIS A 143 -15.50 8.15 4.32
N VAL A 144 -14.56 9.08 4.50
CA VAL A 144 -14.41 10.23 3.61
C VAL A 144 -13.28 9.97 2.63
N TRP A 145 -12.05 9.85 3.13
CA TRP A 145 -10.86 9.80 2.28
C TRP A 145 -10.68 8.48 1.57
N TYR A 146 -10.78 7.36 2.28
CA TYR A 146 -10.65 6.03 1.69
C TYR A 146 -11.80 5.75 0.72
N SER A 147 -13.04 6.09 1.07
CA SER A 147 -14.19 5.95 0.15
C SER A 147 -14.05 6.80 -1.11
N TYR A 148 -13.56 8.04 -1.00
CA TYR A 148 -13.27 8.85 -2.16
C TYR A 148 -12.15 8.25 -3.01
N ALA A 149 -11.04 7.88 -2.38
CA ALA A 149 -9.84 7.37 -3.05
C ALA A 149 -10.13 6.10 -3.86
N THR A 150 -10.92 5.17 -3.31
CA THR A 150 -11.29 3.93 -4.01
C THR A 150 -12.25 4.18 -5.16
N LYS A 151 -13.26 5.04 -4.99
CA LYS A 151 -14.21 5.41 -6.06
C LYS A 151 -13.54 6.15 -7.21
N ALA A 152 -12.58 7.02 -6.90
CA ALA A 152 -11.83 7.79 -7.88
C ALA A 152 -10.59 7.04 -8.42
N PHE A 153 -10.28 5.85 -7.89
CA PHE A 153 -9.12 5.01 -8.25
C PHE A 153 -7.75 5.70 -8.10
N HIS A 154 -7.60 6.56 -7.10
CA HIS A 154 -6.33 7.23 -6.81
C HIS A 154 -5.39 6.33 -6.01
N GLN A 155 -4.64 5.48 -6.71
CA GLN A 155 -3.72 4.50 -6.11
C GLN A 155 -2.78 5.09 -5.04
N PRO A 156 -2.13 6.26 -5.22
CA PRO A 156 -1.27 6.83 -4.17
C PRO A 156 -2.05 7.16 -2.89
N LEU A 157 -3.28 7.67 -3.03
CA LEU A 157 -4.13 8.02 -1.91
C LEU A 157 -4.71 6.77 -1.23
N ILE A 158 -5.12 5.76 -2.00
CA ILE A 158 -5.57 4.45 -1.51
C ILE A 158 -4.47 3.83 -0.65
N ASN A 159 -3.24 3.74 -1.16
CA ASN A 159 -2.12 3.14 -0.46
C ASN A 159 -1.78 3.88 0.84
N ALA A 160 -1.81 5.22 0.80
CA ALA A 160 -1.59 6.04 2.00
C ALA A 160 -2.68 5.83 3.06
N CYS A 161 -3.95 5.79 2.67
CA CYS A 161 -5.05 5.47 3.59
C CYS A 161 -4.88 4.07 4.18
N ILE A 162 -4.60 3.06 3.36
CA ILE A 162 -4.39 1.68 3.80
C ILE A 162 -3.23 1.58 4.80
N LYS A 163 -2.14 2.33 4.59
CA LYS A 163 -1.00 2.33 5.52
C LYS A 163 -1.40 2.75 6.94
N VAL A 164 -2.32 3.71 7.08
CA VAL A 164 -2.84 4.14 8.38
C VAL A 164 -3.88 3.14 8.90
N LEU A 165 -4.84 2.72 8.06
CA LEU A 165 -5.89 1.75 8.42
C LEU A 165 -5.30 0.40 8.87
N ALA A 166 -4.18 -0.01 8.27
CA ALA A 166 -3.52 -1.29 8.55
C ALA A 166 -3.15 -1.47 10.02
N TRP A 167 -2.77 -0.40 10.73
CA TRP A 167 -2.42 -0.45 12.15
C TRP A 167 -3.63 -0.71 13.06
N HIS A 168 -4.81 -0.25 12.65
CA HIS A 168 -6.06 -0.38 13.39
C HIS A 168 -6.96 -1.48 12.82
N PHE A 169 -6.43 -2.31 11.92
CA PHE A 169 -7.24 -3.25 11.16
C PHE A 169 -7.92 -4.30 12.04
N GLU A 170 -7.22 -4.84 13.06
CA GLU A 170 -7.81 -5.76 14.05
C GLU A 170 -9.04 -5.16 14.76
N GLU A 171 -8.96 -3.88 15.13
CA GLU A 171 -10.05 -3.15 15.77
C GLU A 171 -11.25 -3.02 14.83
N MET A 172 -10.99 -2.68 13.57
CA MET A 172 -12.04 -2.51 12.55
C MET A 172 -12.83 -3.79 12.27
N ILE A 173 -12.21 -4.97 12.36
CA ILE A 173 -12.88 -6.24 12.06
C ILE A 173 -13.51 -6.93 13.28
N THR A 174 -13.10 -6.53 14.49
CA THR A 174 -13.49 -7.20 15.75
C THR A 174 -14.42 -6.37 16.62
N SER A 175 -14.27 -5.04 16.60
CA SER A 175 -15.03 -4.14 17.46
C SER A 175 -16.50 -4.07 17.05
N GLU A 176 -17.41 -4.16 18.02
CA GLU A 176 -18.86 -3.97 17.81
C GLU A 176 -19.18 -2.58 17.24
N GLU A 177 -18.36 -1.57 17.57
CA GLU A 177 -18.52 -0.20 17.09
C GLU A 177 -18.26 -0.03 15.59
N TRP A 178 -17.50 -0.96 15.00
CA TRP A 178 -17.12 -0.99 13.58
C TRP A 178 -17.90 -2.03 12.79
N GLU A 179 -18.71 -2.88 13.44
CA GLU A 179 -19.37 -3.99 12.77
C GLU A 179 -20.26 -3.53 11.61
N LYS A 180 -21.02 -2.45 11.79
CA LYS A 180 -21.91 -1.94 10.73
C LYS A 180 -21.11 -1.40 9.55
N GLU A 181 -20.08 -0.63 9.85
CA GLU A 181 -19.16 -0.02 8.89
C GLU A 181 -18.43 -1.12 8.10
N TRP A 182 -17.89 -2.12 8.77
CA TRP A 182 -17.23 -3.27 8.16
C TRP A 182 -18.17 -4.02 7.22
N LEU A 183 -19.39 -4.36 7.65
CA LEU A 183 -20.36 -5.07 6.79
C LEU A 183 -20.79 -4.23 5.56
N SER A 184 -20.73 -2.90 5.67
CA SER A 184 -21.06 -1.95 4.59
C SER A 184 -19.91 -1.68 3.60
N VAL A 185 -18.69 -2.14 3.89
CA VAL A 185 -17.51 -2.00 3.01
C VAL A 185 -17.87 -2.48 1.60
N ASP A 186 -17.51 -1.71 0.58
CA ASP A 186 -17.74 -2.11 -0.81
C ASP A 186 -16.69 -3.14 -1.30
N ARG A 187 -16.97 -3.78 -2.44
CA ARG A 187 -16.07 -4.82 -2.98
C ARG A 187 -14.66 -4.29 -3.24
N ASP A 188 -14.54 -3.11 -3.82
CA ASP A 188 -13.27 -2.59 -4.31
C ASP A 188 -12.41 -2.12 -3.12
N GLN A 189 -13.03 -1.50 -2.12
CA GLN A 189 -12.44 -1.19 -0.81
C GLN A 189 -11.93 -2.43 -0.10
N LEU A 190 -12.72 -3.51 -0.02
CA LEU A 190 -12.27 -4.76 0.59
C LEU A 190 -11.10 -5.35 -0.19
N THR A 191 -11.18 -5.35 -1.52
CA THR A 191 -10.15 -5.89 -2.40
C THR A 191 -8.81 -5.17 -2.21
N GLU A 192 -8.82 -3.83 -2.16
CA GLU A 192 -7.60 -3.04 -1.92
C GLU A 192 -7.02 -3.27 -0.51
N LEU A 193 -7.87 -3.35 0.53
CA LEU A 193 -7.41 -3.71 1.89
C LEU A 193 -6.73 -5.07 1.91
N LEU A 194 -7.36 -6.10 1.32
CA LEU A 194 -6.85 -7.47 1.33
C LEU A 194 -5.56 -7.65 0.51
N LYS A 195 -5.30 -6.80 -0.50
CA LYS A 195 -4.02 -6.82 -1.21
C LYS A 195 -2.85 -6.40 -0.31
N SER A 196 -3.10 -5.61 0.72
CA SER A 196 -2.05 -5.07 1.59
C SER A 196 -1.33 -6.16 2.40
N ASN A 197 0.00 -6.09 2.40
CA ASN A 197 0.89 -6.89 3.24
C ASN A 197 1.06 -6.30 4.65
N ASP A 198 0.65 -5.03 4.85
CA ASP A 198 0.95 -4.30 6.07
C ASP A 198 -0.13 -4.41 7.14
N LEU A 199 -1.28 -5.04 6.83
CA LEU A 199 -2.37 -5.20 7.81
C LEU A 199 -1.84 -5.86 9.10
N VAL A 200 -2.20 -5.27 10.23
CA VAL A 200 -1.88 -5.73 11.57
C VAL A 200 -3.11 -6.40 12.16
N LEU A 201 -2.98 -7.69 12.47
CA LEU A 201 -4.07 -8.52 12.96
C LEU A 201 -3.54 -9.72 13.75
N SER A 202 -4.38 -10.38 14.54
CA SER A 202 -3.97 -11.53 15.36
C SER A 202 -3.59 -12.76 14.53
N SER A 203 -4.47 -13.18 13.61
CA SER A 203 -4.23 -14.29 12.71
C SER A 203 -4.93 -14.14 11.36
N GLU A 204 -4.43 -14.82 10.33
CA GLU A 204 -5.12 -14.87 9.02
C GLU A 204 -6.51 -15.49 9.12
N TYR A 205 -6.72 -16.39 10.08
CA TYR A 205 -8.02 -16.98 10.34
C TYR A 205 -9.05 -15.93 10.79
N ARG A 206 -8.64 -14.96 11.63
CA ARG A 206 -9.52 -13.86 12.07
C ARG A 206 -9.97 -12.96 10.93
N LEU A 207 -9.06 -12.67 10.00
CA LEU A 207 -9.42 -12.00 8.76
C LEU A 207 -10.45 -12.81 7.97
N TRP A 208 -10.21 -14.12 7.81
CA TRP A 208 -11.15 -14.99 7.11
C TRP A 208 -12.54 -14.98 7.76
N GLU A 209 -12.62 -15.07 9.09
CA GLU A 209 -13.90 -14.94 9.81
C GLU A 209 -14.59 -13.59 9.51
N ALA A 210 -13.83 -12.50 9.51
CA ALA A 210 -14.37 -11.17 9.19
C ALA A 210 -14.85 -11.04 7.74
N VAL A 211 -14.12 -11.62 6.78
CA VAL A 211 -14.51 -11.68 5.37
C VAL A 211 -15.73 -12.58 5.18
N GLN A 212 -15.80 -13.70 5.88
CA GLN A 212 -16.96 -14.59 5.87
C GLN A 212 -18.20 -13.88 6.42
N LYS A 213 -18.08 -13.13 7.53
CA LYS A 213 -19.16 -12.29 8.06
C LYS A 213 -19.62 -11.24 7.04
N TRP A 214 -18.68 -10.58 6.35
CA TRP A 214 -18.97 -9.61 5.29
C TRP A 214 -19.68 -10.21 4.08
N LEU A 215 -19.28 -11.40 3.63
CA LEU A 215 -19.94 -12.17 2.58
C LEU A 215 -21.36 -12.58 3.01
N MET A 216 -21.53 -12.90 4.30
CA MET A 216 -22.78 -13.32 4.90
C MET A 216 -23.57 -12.16 5.53
N ALA A 217 -23.33 -10.91 5.11
CA ALA A 217 -24.07 -9.72 5.58
C ALA A 217 -25.51 -9.71 5.02
N PRO A 218 -26.58 -9.62 5.84
CA PRO A 218 -27.98 -9.69 5.37
C PRO A 218 -28.39 -8.60 4.39
N SER A 219 -27.75 -7.43 4.50
CA SER A 219 -27.97 -6.27 3.63
C SER A 219 -27.51 -6.46 2.19
N HIS A 220 -26.66 -7.47 1.93
CA HIS A 220 -26.02 -7.68 0.63
C HIS A 220 -26.22 -9.11 0.10
N PRO A 221 -27.46 -9.49 -0.30
CA PRO A 221 -27.76 -10.82 -0.78
C PRO A 221 -26.98 -11.20 -2.06
N GLU A 222 -26.54 -10.22 -2.85
CA GLU A 222 -25.74 -10.41 -4.07
C GLU A 222 -24.39 -11.08 -3.81
N ARG A 223 -23.85 -10.95 -2.59
CA ARG A 223 -22.59 -11.55 -2.15
C ARG A 223 -22.68 -13.04 -1.86
N ARG A 224 -23.88 -13.65 -1.93
CA ARG A 224 -24.15 -15.05 -1.56
C ARG A 224 -24.65 -15.89 -2.73
N GLY A 225 -24.67 -17.21 -2.52
CA GLY A 225 -25.22 -18.17 -3.48
C GLY A 225 -24.42 -18.26 -4.78
N ASN A 226 -25.11 -18.45 -5.91
CA ASN A 226 -24.47 -18.66 -7.21
C ASN A 226 -23.77 -17.39 -7.75
N THR A 227 -24.28 -16.20 -7.39
CA THR A 227 -23.71 -14.90 -7.78
C THR A 227 -22.45 -14.55 -7.00
N ALA A 228 -22.16 -15.24 -5.90
CA ALA A 228 -20.92 -15.06 -5.13
C ALA A 228 -19.68 -15.58 -5.86
N SER A 229 -19.82 -16.50 -6.83
CA SER A 229 -18.66 -17.20 -7.41
C SER A 229 -17.64 -16.24 -8.05
N PRO A 230 -18.01 -15.27 -8.90
CA PRO A 230 -17.06 -14.29 -9.43
C PRO A 230 -16.38 -13.43 -8.35
N LEU A 231 -17.14 -13.06 -7.31
CA LEU A 231 -16.62 -12.30 -6.17
C LEU A 231 -15.58 -13.12 -5.39
N LEU A 232 -15.89 -14.38 -5.09
CA LEU A 232 -14.98 -15.31 -4.41
C LEU A 232 -13.70 -15.56 -5.21
N VAL A 233 -13.79 -15.67 -6.54
CA VAL A 233 -12.60 -15.81 -7.40
C VAL A 233 -11.66 -14.61 -7.26
N SER A 234 -12.18 -13.40 -7.03
CA SER A 234 -11.36 -12.21 -6.80
C SER A 234 -10.80 -12.09 -5.38
N ILE A 235 -11.56 -12.54 -4.37
CA ILE A 235 -11.21 -12.37 -2.95
C ILE A 235 -10.34 -13.50 -2.41
N LEU A 236 -10.64 -14.76 -2.74
CA LEU A 236 -9.97 -15.93 -2.15
C LEU A 236 -8.45 -15.95 -2.37
N PRO A 237 -7.90 -15.56 -3.54
CA PRO A 237 -6.45 -15.46 -3.71
C PRO A 237 -5.76 -14.41 -2.82
N LEU A 238 -6.53 -13.50 -2.22
CA LEU A 238 -6.02 -12.47 -1.30
C LEU A 238 -6.00 -12.94 0.17
N ILE A 239 -6.63 -14.09 0.45
CA ILE A 239 -6.61 -14.74 1.76
C ILE A 239 -5.44 -15.72 1.81
N ARG A 240 -4.60 -15.61 2.83
CA ARG A 240 -3.33 -16.33 2.94
C ARG A 240 -3.49 -17.61 3.75
N PHE A 241 -4.37 -18.49 3.27
CA PHE A 241 -4.61 -19.82 3.88
C PHE A 241 -3.33 -20.56 4.32
N PRO A 242 -2.18 -20.52 3.60
CA PRO A 242 -0.94 -21.16 4.04
C PRO A 242 -0.46 -20.76 5.45
N PHE A 243 -0.83 -19.58 5.95
CA PHE A 243 -0.46 -19.07 7.27
C PHE A 243 -1.49 -19.29 8.36
N MET A 244 -2.63 -19.94 8.09
CA MET A 244 -3.51 -20.46 9.13
C MET A 244 -2.85 -21.68 9.81
N THR A 245 -3.33 -22.13 10.95
CA THR A 245 -2.93 -23.42 11.56
C THR A 245 -3.73 -24.58 10.96
N ALA A 246 -3.29 -25.82 11.17
CA ALA A 246 -4.02 -26.99 10.69
C ALA A 246 -5.43 -27.09 11.30
N ASP A 247 -5.58 -26.69 12.58
CA ASP A 247 -6.87 -26.65 13.26
C ASP A 247 -7.78 -25.58 12.65
N GLU A 248 -7.25 -24.37 12.43
CA GLU A 248 -7.98 -23.28 11.76
C GLU A 248 -8.40 -23.67 10.34
N LEU A 249 -7.52 -24.29 9.55
CA LEU A 249 -7.86 -24.79 8.21
C LEU A 249 -8.98 -25.82 8.24
N THR A 250 -8.96 -26.72 9.23
CA THR A 250 -10.03 -27.70 9.42
C THR A 250 -11.36 -27.00 9.77
N MET A 251 -11.32 -25.94 10.57
CA MET A 251 -12.51 -25.12 10.87
C MET A 251 -13.04 -24.41 9.62
N VAL A 252 -12.16 -23.88 8.77
CA VAL A 252 -12.54 -23.28 7.49
C VAL A 252 -13.21 -24.32 6.58
N GLU A 253 -12.58 -25.49 6.42
CA GLU A 253 -13.08 -26.59 5.58
C GLU A 253 -14.46 -27.10 6.01
N ARG A 254 -14.71 -27.17 7.33
CA ARG A 254 -16.00 -27.60 7.91
C ARG A 254 -17.06 -26.50 7.95
N SER A 255 -16.74 -25.29 7.51
CA SER A 255 -17.71 -24.20 7.56
C SER A 255 -18.83 -24.43 6.53
N PRO A 256 -20.12 -24.21 6.88
CA PRO A 256 -21.22 -24.40 5.94
C PRO A 256 -21.10 -23.57 4.66
N PHE A 257 -20.40 -22.43 4.73
CA PHE A 257 -20.12 -21.57 3.59
C PHE A 257 -19.13 -22.19 2.61
N VAL A 258 -18.11 -22.89 3.10
CA VAL A 258 -17.12 -23.56 2.24
C VAL A 258 -17.74 -24.79 1.57
N GLU A 259 -18.63 -25.51 2.27
CA GLU A 259 -19.39 -26.64 1.72
C GLU A 259 -20.25 -26.25 0.51
N THR A 260 -20.69 -24.99 0.39
CA THR A 260 -21.44 -24.53 -0.78
C THR A 260 -20.57 -24.27 -2.02
N HIS A 261 -19.26 -24.04 -1.86
CA HIS A 261 -18.34 -23.72 -2.96
C HIS A 261 -17.03 -24.54 -2.93
N PRO A 262 -17.08 -25.88 -2.82
CA PRO A 262 -15.90 -26.72 -2.57
C PRO A 262 -14.83 -26.60 -3.66
N LYS A 263 -15.26 -26.39 -4.91
CA LYS A 263 -14.34 -26.25 -6.07
C LYS A 263 -13.38 -25.05 -5.95
N LEU A 264 -13.78 -23.99 -5.24
CA LEU A 264 -12.95 -22.80 -5.07
C LEU A 264 -12.03 -22.92 -3.85
N PHE A 265 -12.52 -23.51 -2.75
CA PHE A 265 -11.79 -23.59 -1.49
C PHE A 265 -10.83 -24.78 -1.41
N HIS A 266 -11.25 -25.98 -1.85
CA HIS A 266 -10.42 -27.18 -1.70
C HIS A 266 -9.01 -27.03 -2.31
N PRO A 267 -8.82 -26.44 -3.51
CA PRO A 267 -7.47 -26.23 -4.04
C PRO A 267 -6.61 -25.33 -3.15
N GLN A 268 -7.19 -24.27 -2.58
CA GLN A 268 -6.48 -23.33 -1.71
C GLN A 268 -6.12 -23.96 -0.36
N ILE A 269 -7.06 -24.69 0.24
CA ILE A 269 -6.86 -25.40 1.51
C ILE A 269 -5.84 -26.53 1.36
N LEU A 270 -5.92 -27.33 0.29
CA LEU A 270 -4.94 -28.38 0.01
C LEU A 270 -3.53 -27.81 -0.19
N LEU A 271 -3.42 -26.67 -0.88
CA LEU A 271 -2.15 -25.99 -1.05
C LEU A 271 -1.60 -25.48 0.30
N ALA A 272 -2.47 -24.98 1.18
CA ALA A 272 -2.10 -24.58 2.54
C ALA A 272 -1.63 -25.77 3.40
N TYR A 273 -2.33 -26.90 3.35
CA TYR A 273 -1.89 -28.13 4.02
C TYR A 273 -0.54 -28.63 3.48
N LYS A 274 -0.34 -28.62 2.14
CA LYS A 274 0.94 -28.95 1.51
C LYS A 274 2.05 -28.03 2.02
N PHE A 275 1.79 -26.73 2.09
CA PHE A 275 2.75 -25.75 2.62
C PHE A 275 3.12 -26.07 4.07
N GLN A 276 2.16 -26.31 4.95
CA GLN A 276 2.41 -26.61 6.36
C GLN A 276 3.12 -27.95 6.58
N ALA A 277 2.72 -28.99 5.84
CA ALA A 277 3.26 -30.33 5.98
C ALA A 277 4.73 -30.42 5.54
N LEU A 278 5.12 -29.67 4.50
CA LEU A 278 6.48 -29.72 3.99
C LEU A 278 7.51 -29.12 4.98
N PRO A 279 8.66 -29.81 5.20
CA PRO A 279 9.80 -29.23 5.90
C PRO A 279 10.25 -27.92 5.26
N LEU A 280 10.83 -27.00 6.05
CA LEU A 280 11.20 -25.67 5.55
C LEU A 280 12.23 -25.76 4.42
N SER A 281 13.16 -26.72 4.48
CA SER A 281 14.13 -26.97 3.42
C SER A 281 13.48 -27.40 2.09
N SER A 282 12.41 -28.19 2.16
CA SER A 282 11.70 -28.67 0.97
C SER A 282 10.87 -27.58 0.31
N ARG A 283 10.36 -26.61 1.09
CA ARG A 283 9.61 -25.46 0.57
C ARG A 283 10.42 -24.61 -0.41
N LEU A 284 11.75 -24.54 -0.24
CA LEU A 284 12.65 -23.81 -1.14
C LEU A 284 12.56 -24.28 -2.60
N ASN A 285 12.31 -25.57 -2.82
CA ASN A 285 12.29 -26.18 -4.14
C ASN A 285 10.90 -26.14 -4.79
N CYS A 286 9.87 -25.67 -4.07
CA CYS A 286 8.50 -25.61 -4.55
C CYS A 286 8.22 -24.26 -5.22
N LYS A 287 8.21 -24.24 -6.56
CA LYS A 287 7.90 -23.03 -7.35
C LYS A 287 6.52 -22.43 -7.08
N GLU A 288 5.58 -23.26 -6.63
CA GLU A 288 4.23 -22.85 -6.24
C GLU A 288 4.22 -21.88 -5.05
N PHE A 289 5.24 -21.89 -4.19
CA PHE A 289 5.29 -21.11 -2.94
C PHE A 289 5.92 -19.72 -3.09
N THR A 290 5.60 -19.05 -4.19
CA THR A 290 6.22 -17.77 -4.54
C THR A 290 5.23 -16.62 -4.66
N GLY A 291 3.93 -16.86 -4.83
CA GLY A 291 2.94 -15.79 -4.99
C GLY A 291 2.60 -15.02 -3.70
N THR A 292 1.74 -14.00 -3.82
CA THR A 292 1.27 -13.11 -2.74
C THR A 292 0.72 -13.85 -1.52
N GLN A 293 0.03 -14.98 -1.73
CA GLN A 293 -0.52 -15.82 -0.67
C GLN A 293 0.52 -16.46 0.26
N PHE A 294 1.82 -16.39 -0.11
CA PHE A 294 2.96 -16.89 0.68
C PHE A 294 3.83 -15.75 1.25
N ILE A 295 3.33 -14.52 1.23
CA ILE A 295 3.94 -13.37 1.88
C ILE A 295 3.23 -13.17 3.22
N LEU A 296 3.97 -13.01 4.31
CA LEU A 296 3.37 -12.76 5.63
C LEU A 296 2.71 -11.38 5.72
N ARG A 297 1.62 -11.30 6.51
CA ARG A 297 1.14 -10.03 7.07
C ARG A 297 1.79 -9.79 8.44
N ASN A 298 1.41 -8.69 9.09
CA ASN A 298 1.90 -8.35 10.42
C ASN A 298 1.03 -9.04 11.49
N TYR A 299 1.25 -10.35 11.70
CA TYR A 299 0.49 -11.11 12.70
C TYR A 299 0.97 -10.82 14.14
N THR A 300 0.04 -10.59 15.06
CA THR A 300 0.36 -10.26 16.47
C THR A 300 0.39 -11.47 17.40
N ASP A 301 -0.24 -12.59 17.03
CA ASP A 301 -0.18 -13.82 17.82
C ASP A 301 1.26 -14.36 17.93
N VAL A 302 1.51 -15.16 18.97
CA VAL A 302 2.79 -15.87 19.14
C VAL A 302 2.86 -17.03 18.14
N ARG A 303 3.74 -16.92 17.14
CA ARG A 303 3.84 -17.83 16.00
C ARG A 303 5.26 -18.35 15.81
N TRP A 304 5.46 -19.15 14.77
CA TRP A 304 6.80 -19.53 14.31
C TRP A 304 7.34 -18.59 13.25
N ASP A 305 6.48 -17.76 12.67
CA ASP A 305 6.78 -16.88 11.56
C ASP A 305 6.62 -15.40 11.93
N ARG A 306 7.45 -14.54 11.32
CA ARG A 306 7.44 -13.10 11.54
C ARG A 306 7.90 -12.36 10.29
N ARG A 307 7.21 -11.26 9.98
CA ARG A 307 7.64 -10.27 8.98
C ARG A 307 8.52 -9.20 9.65
N ILE A 308 9.61 -8.84 8.99
CA ILE A 308 10.57 -7.81 9.41
C ILE A 308 10.71 -6.84 8.25
N VAL A 309 10.63 -5.54 8.55
CA VAL A 309 10.85 -4.47 7.58
C VAL A 309 12.04 -3.66 8.07
N VAL A 310 13.08 -3.58 7.23
CA VAL A 310 14.26 -2.76 7.49
C VAL A 310 14.17 -1.55 6.58
N ARG A 311 14.11 -0.36 7.17
CA ARG A 311 13.85 0.85 6.39
C ARG A 311 15.07 1.24 5.55
N GLY A 312 14.83 1.87 4.41
CA GLY A 312 15.91 2.35 3.54
C GLY A 312 16.90 3.28 4.22
N GLU A 313 16.43 4.10 5.17
CA GLU A 313 17.26 4.97 6.02
C GLU A 313 18.24 4.19 6.90
N ASP A 314 17.85 3.00 7.35
CA ASP A 314 18.65 2.10 8.18
C ASP A 314 19.62 1.23 7.38
N LEU A 315 19.39 1.12 6.06
CA LEU A 315 20.23 0.36 5.14
C LEU A 315 21.35 1.22 4.55
N ARG A 316 21.16 2.53 4.45
CA ARG A 316 22.09 3.44 3.76
C ARG A 316 23.12 4.05 4.71
N LEU A 317 24.36 3.99 4.28
CA LEU A 317 25.47 4.77 4.80
C LEU A 317 25.27 6.24 4.34
N GLU A 318 25.00 7.18 5.23
CA GLU A 318 25.07 8.60 4.87
C GLU A 318 26.50 8.94 4.40
N GLU A 319 26.61 9.62 3.25
CA GLU A 319 27.90 10.05 2.70
C GLU A 319 28.66 10.88 3.75
N GLY A 320 29.74 10.29 4.30
CA GLY A 320 30.61 10.93 5.30
C GLY A 320 30.68 10.22 6.65
N TYR A 321 29.76 9.30 6.95
CA TYR A 321 29.82 8.44 8.14
C TYR A 321 29.74 6.96 7.76
N ASN A 322 30.78 6.19 8.08
CA ASN A 322 30.76 4.72 8.05
C ASN A 322 29.78 4.17 9.12
N ARG A 323 28.47 4.32 8.92
CA ARG A 323 27.45 3.61 9.70
C ARG A 323 27.20 2.24 9.11
N ALA A 324 27.87 1.22 9.64
CA ALA A 324 27.50 -0.16 9.39
C ALA A 324 26.01 -0.37 9.71
N ILE A 325 25.31 -1.18 8.91
CA ILE A 325 23.96 -1.64 9.24
C ILE A 325 24.06 -2.31 10.61
N ASP A 326 23.22 -1.89 11.56
CA ASP A 326 23.11 -2.52 12.88
C ASP A 326 21.66 -2.37 13.37
N GLN A 327 20.83 -3.33 12.99
CA GLN A 327 19.41 -3.34 13.30
C GLN A 327 19.06 -4.59 14.10
N SER A 328 18.17 -4.44 15.07
CA SER A 328 17.82 -5.52 15.99
C SER A 328 16.32 -5.61 16.19
N PHE A 329 15.77 -6.81 16.04
CA PHE A 329 14.35 -7.10 16.16
C PHE A 329 14.10 -8.19 17.20
N SER A 330 13.23 -7.92 18.16
CA SER A 330 12.79 -8.93 19.13
C SER A 330 11.62 -9.74 18.56
N ILE A 331 11.70 -11.06 18.69
CA ILE A 331 10.71 -11.99 18.19
C ILE A 331 10.43 -13.02 19.27
N GLN A 332 9.15 -13.30 19.50
CA GLN A 332 8.71 -14.35 20.41
C GLN A 332 8.09 -15.48 19.60
N THR A 333 8.55 -16.70 19.82
CA THR A 333 7.97 -17.90 19.20
C THR A 333 7.44 -18.87 20.24
N ARG A 334 6.58 -19.81 19.84
CA ARG A 334 6.13 -20.90 20.72
C ARG A 334 7.03 -22.14 20.61
N SER A 335 7.14 -22.92 21.68
CA SER A 335 7.77 -24.24 21.69
C SER A 335 6.93 -25.27 20.91
N SER A 336 7.53 -26.41 20.59
CA SER A 336 6.83 -27.62 20.10
C SER A 336 6.16 -28.42 21.22
N THR A 337 6.62 -28.24 22.45
CA THR A 337 6.17 -29.00 23.63
C THR A 337 4.89 -28.43 24.24
N PHE A 338 4.08 -29.31 24.83
CA PHE A 338 2.92 -28.94 25.64
C PHE A 338 3.26 -28.98 27.15
N PRO A 339 2.90 -27.97 27.96
CA PRO A 339 2.23 -26.72 27.58
C PRO A 339 3.14 -25.83 26.75
N LEU A 340 2.54 -25.05 25.83
CA LEU A 340 3.27 -24.16 24.94
C LEU A 340 4.02 -23.11 25.77
N GLN A 341 5.34 -23.19 25.75
CA GLN A 341 6.23 -22.18 26.32
C GLN A 341 6.63 -21.21 25.22
N SER A 342 6.91 -19.96 25.60
CA SER A 342 7.43 -18.99 24.64
C SER A 342 8.96 -18.95 24.68
N TRP A 343 9.57 -18.80 23.52
CA TRP A 343 10.99 -18.61 23.32
C TRP A 343 11.23 -17.21 22.78
N ASN A 344 12.08 -16.46 23.46
CA ASN A 344 12.47 -15.12 23.06
C ASN A 344 13.73 -15.20 22.17
N TRP A 345 13.70 -14.42 21.11
CA TRP A 345 14.76 -14.33 20.12
C TRP A 345 15.04 -12.88 19.79
N LYS A 346 16.29 -12.60 19.48
CA LYS A 346 16.75 -11.33 18.94
C LYS A 346 17.39 -11.60 17.58
N VAL A 347 16.80 -11.04 16.53
CA VAL A 347 17.31 -11.09 15.16
C VAL A 347 18.12 -9.82 14.93
N GLN A 348 19.41 -9.97 14.68
CA GLN A 348 20.33 -8.86 14.44
C GLN A 348 20.78 -8.88 12.98
N LEU A 349 20.49 -7.81 12.27
CA LEU A 349 20.97 -7.57 10.91
C LEU A 349 22.15 -6.62 10.99
N SER A 350 23.31 -7.06 10.52
CA SER A 350 24.53 -6.25 10.53
C SER A 350 25.27 -6.29 9.21
N SER A 351 25.94 -5.20 8.84
CA SER A 351 26.93 -5.23 7.75
C SER A 351 28.33 -5.42 8.34
N GLN A 352 29.11 -6.33 7.76
CA GLN A 352 30.45 -6.64 8.24
C GLN A 352 31.46 -6.68 7.10
N MET A 353 32.60 -6.01 7.29
CA MET A 353 33.74 -6.08 6.39
C MET A 353 34.40 -7.46 6.47
N VAL A 354 34.46 -8.16 5.34
CA VAL A 354 35.22 -9.41 5.23
C VAL A 354 36.64 -9.09 4.77
N ALA A 355 37.62 -9.82 5.30
CA ALA A 355 39.02 -9.67 4.89
C ALA A 355 39.12 -9.92 3.36
N ASN A 356 39.54 -8.89 2.60
CA ASN A 356 39.56 -8.76 1.13
C ASN A 356 38.35 -8.06 0.46
N SER A 357 37.99 -6.87 0.98
CA SER A 357 37.40 -5.72 0.25
C SER A 357 35.91 -5.70 -0.10
N HIS A 358 35.10 -6.66 0.34
CA HIS A 358 33.64 -6.56 0.24
C HIS A 358 32.96 -6.61 1.60
N GLU A 359 31.98 -5.73 1.78
CA GLU A 359 31.10 -5.70 2.93
C GLU A 359 29.92 -6.65 2.66
N GLU A 360 29.64 -7.54 3.62
CA GLU A 360 28.57 -8.53 3.50
C GLU A 360 27.45 -8.23 4.50
N LEU A 361 26.22 -8.51 4.09
CA LEU A 361 25.05 -8.48 4.96
C LEU A 361 24.97 -9.77 5.77
N ARG A 362 24.98 -9.68 7.10
CA ARG A 362 24.90 -10.81 8.04
C ARG A 362 23.62 -10.74 8.84
N LEU A 363 22.99 -11.88 9.06
CA LEU A 363 21.77 -12.00 9.87
C LEU A 363 22.01 -13.00 10.98
N TYR A 364 22.14 -12.52 12.21
CA TYR A 364 22.32 -13.33 13.40
C TYR A 364 20.99 -13.56 14.11
N LEU A 365 20.81 -14.79 14.56
CA LEU A 365 19.75 -15.15 15.49
C LEU A 365 20.37 -15.41 16.86
N VAL A 366 19.91 -14.67 17.85
CA VAL A 366 20.30 -14.81 19.25
C VAL A 366 19.10 -15.33 20.02
N SER A 367 19.24 -16.44 20.73
CA SER A 367 18.21 -16.96 21.63
C SER A 367 18.42 -16.39 23.02
N GLU A 368 17.36 -15.88 23.61
CA GLU A 368 17.36 -15.33 24.97
C GLU A 368 16.84 -16.39 25.96
N ASP A 369 17.34 -16.32 27.20
CA ASP A 369 16.91 -17.16 28.32
C ASP A 369 16.89 -18.66 27.98
N ILE A 370 18.02 -19.19 27.51
CA ILE A 370 18.15 -20.62 27.18
C ILE A 370 18.34 -21.44 28.46
N ASP A 371 17.27 -22.08 28.92
CA ASP A 371 17.37 -23.08 29.98
C ASP A 371 17.69 -24.49 29.47
N GLN A 372 17.20 -24.82 28.28
CA GLN A 372 17.35 -26.12 27.62
C GLN A 372 17.81 -25.96 26.16
N PRO A 373 18.51 -26.94 25.57
CA PRO A 373 18.88 -26.88 24.16
C PRO A 373 17.67 -26.70 23.25
N ARG A 374 17.76 -25.78 22.29
CA ARG A 374 16.71 -25.49 21.30
C ARG A 374 17.25 -25.78 19.91
N SER A 375 16.82 -26.88 19.30
CA SER A 375 17.10 -27.15 17.88
C SER A 375 15.98 -26.54 17.04
N ILE A 376 16.35 -25.77 16.02
CA ILE A 376 15.39 -25.15 15.10
C ILE A 376 15.79 -25.37 13.65
N GLU A 377 14.79 -25.53 12.81
CA GLU A 377 14.88 -25.32 11.37
C GLU A 377 14.41 -23.89 11.09
N TYR A 378 15.13 -23.17 10.26
CA TYR A 378 14.78 -21.80 9.89
C TYR A 378 14.61 -21.63 8.39
N LEU A 379 13.75 -20.70 7.99
CA LEU A 379 13.56 -20.22 6.62
C LEU A 379 13.59 -18.70 6.66
N VAL A 380 14.51 -18.09 5.93
CA VAL A 380 14.57 -16.64 5.73
C VAL A 380 14.28 -16.37 4.26
N SER A 381 13.35 -15.47 3.99
CA SER A 381 12.97 -15.09 2.64
C SER A 381 12.97 -13.57 2.50
N VAL A 382 13.54 -13.10 1.39
CA VAL A 382 13.39 -11.73 0.89
C VAL A 382 12.14 -11.70 0.01
N VAL A 383 11.26 -10.74 0.25
CA VAL A 383 9.97 -10.63 -0.44
C VAL A 383 9.81 -9.23 -1.04
N ASP A 384 9.13 -9.15 -2.19
CA ASP A 384 8.59 -7.89 -2.69
C ASP A 384 7.09 -7.79 -2.33
N GLU A 385 6.33 -6.86 -2.94
CA GLU A 385 4.89 -6.74 -2.69
C GLU A 385 4.06 -7.92 -3.23
N LYS A 386 4.58 -8.64 -4.24
CA LYS A 386 3.83 -9.58 -5.08
C LYS A 386 4.33 -11.02 -5.02
N LYS A 387 5.59 -11.24 -4.65
CA LYS A 387 6.23 -12.55 -4.61
C LYS A 387 7.38 -12.66 -3.61
N VAL A 388 7.68 -13.91 -3.29
CA VAL A 388 8.93 -14.29 -2.61
C VAL A 388 10.07 -14.30 -3.64
N LEU A 389 11.11 -13.51 -3.38
CA LEU A 389 12.23 -13.31 -4.31
C LEU A 389 13.33 -14.35 -4.14
N ARG A 390 13.85 -14.43 -2.92
CA ARG A 390 15.00 -15.28 -2.57
C ARG A 390 14.72 -15.91 -1.22
N SER A 391 15.06 -17.18 -1.07
CA SER A 391 14.86 -17.90 0.18
C SER A 391 16.08 -18.75 0.51
N LEU A 392 16.34 -18.91 1.80
CA LEU A 392 17.35 -19.82 2.33
C LEU A 392 16.78 -20.52 3.56
N ALA A 393 17.21 -21.76 3.76
CA ALA A 393 16.81 -22.55 4.91
C ALA A 393 18.02 -23.26 5.48
N GLY A 394 17.97 -23.53 6.78
CA GLY A 394 19.02 -24.24 7.48
C GLY A 394 18.54 -24.76 8.82
N ARG A 395 19.48 -25.36 9.57
CA ARG A 395 19.23 -25.87 10.92
C ARG A 395 20.29 -25.35 11.86
N LYS A 396 19.90 -24.95 13.06
CA LYS A 396 20.83 -24.53 14.12
C LYS A 396 20.37 -25.14 15.43
N ASN A 397 21.33 -25.40 16.30
CA ASN A 397 21.08 -25.87 17.66
C ASN A 397 21.66 -24.83 18.63
N PHE A 398 20.80 -24.35 19.53
CA PHE A 398 21.11 -23.34 20.51
C PHE A 398 21.27 -23.97 21.89
N THR A 399 22.35 -23.65 22.58
CA THR A 399 22.64 -24.11 23.94
C THR A 399 23.09 -22.94 24.80
N LYS A 400 23.18 -23.12 26.12
CA LYS A 400 23.69 -22.09 27.05
C LYS A 400 25.05 -21.52 26.62
N THR A 401 25.91 -22.32 26.01
CA THR A 401 27.24 -21.90 25.52
C THR A 401 27.21 -21.40 24.07
N ARG A 402 26.18 -21.74 23.29
CA ARG A 402 26.02 -21.37 21.88
C ARG A 402 24.63 -20.80 21.66
N TYR A 403 24.41 -19.59 22.14
CA TYR A 403 23.12 -18.91 22.09
C TYR A 403 22.96 -17.99 20.88
N CYS A 404 23.99 -17.84 20.05
CA CYS A 404 23.97 -17.03 18.82
C CYS A 404 24.37 -17.88 17.60
N ALA A 405 23.71 -17.66 16.47
CA ALA A 405 24.02 -18.33 15.20
C ALA A 405 23.81 -17.40 13.99
N ASP A 406 24.73 -17.47 13.03
CA ASP A 406 24.61 -16.83 11.72
C ASP A 406 23.64 -17.62 10.83
N LEU A 407 22.67 -16.94 10.21
CA LEU A 407 21.68 -17.51 9.30
C LEU A 407 22.14 -17.54 7.83
N GLU A 408 23.33 -17.03 7.51
CA GLU A 408 23.99 -17.12 6.20
C GLU A 408 23.22 -16.39 5.08
N ILE A 409 22.66 -15.22 5.38
CA ILE A 409 21.88 -14.41 4.41
C ILE A 409 22.72 -13.87 3.26
N GLU A 410 24.03 -13.68 3.47
CA GLU A 410 25.00 -13.22 2.46
C GLU A 410 25.02 -14.12 1.22
N LYS A 411 24.65 -15.41 1.35
CA LYS A 411 24.54 -16.34 0.22
C LYS A 411 23.40 -16.00 -0.73
N LYS A 412 22.48 -15.14 -0.32
CA LYS A 412 21.27 -14.76 -1.07
C LYS A 412 21.13 -13.26 -1.27
N VAL A 413 21.72 -12.43 -0.45
CA VAL A 413 21.62 -10.97 -0.57
C VAL A 413 23.04 -10.40 -0.61
N ASP A 414 23.40 -9.83 -1.75
CA ASP A 414 24.62 -9.03 -1.87
C ASP A 414 24.31 -7.60 -1.45
N LEU A 415 25.16 -7.03 -0.60
CA LEU A 415 25.01 -5.66 -0.10
C LEU A 415 25.03 -4.64 -1.26
N ASN A 416 25.85 -4.89 -2.29
CA ASN A 416 25.93 -4.02 -3.46
C ASN A 416 24.60 -3.99 -4.24
N GLU A 417 23.86 -5.11 -4.27
CA GLU A 417 22.55 -5.16 -4.91
C GLU A 417 21.52 -4.28 -4.18
N LEU A 418 21.66 -4.05 -2.87
CA LEU A 418 20.77 -3.17 -2.09
C LEU A 418 21.04 -1.68 -2.38
N TYR A 419 22.28 -1.32 -2.74
CA TYR A 419 22.67 0.06 -2.98
C TYR A 419 22.39 0.56 -4.40
N VAL A 420 22.02 -0.33 -5.32
CA VAL A 420 21.62 0.09 -6.67
C VAL A 420 20.32 0.89 -6.62
N GLU A 421 20.25 1.99 -7.37
CA GLU A 421 19.02 2.73 -7.59
C GLU A 421 17.92 1.79 -8.12
N ASN A 422 16.77 1.76 -7.44
CA ASN A 422 15.66 0.85 -7.73
C ASN A 422 16.04 -0.64 -7.66
N SER A 423 16.82 -1.02 -6.63
CA SER A 423 17.12 -2.42 -6.33
C SER A 423 15.86 -3.30 -6.37
N PRO A 424 15.89 -4.45 -7.07
CA PRO A 424 14.76 -5.37 -7.12
C PRO A 424 14.48 -6.08 -5.78
N LEU A 425 15.37 -5.93 -4.79
CA LEU A 425 15.22 -6.48 -3.44
C LEU A 425 14.52 -5.51 -2.49
N LEU A 426 14.36 -4.25 -2.90
CA LEU A 426 13.74 -3.20 -2.09
C LEU A 426 12.35 -2.87 -2.60
N VAL A 427 11.43 -2.63 -1.68
CA VAL A 427 10.08 -2.13 -1.97
C VAL A 427 10.00 -0.73 -1.38
N ASN A 428 9.79 0.28 -2.21
CA ASN A 428 9.77 1.69 -1.79
C ASN A 428 11.04 2.12 -1.01
N GLY A 429 12.17 1.46 -1.27
CA GLY A 429 13.44 1.69 -0.58
C GLY A 429 13.68 0.81 0.66
N ASP A 430 12.68 0.05 1.11
CA ASP A 430 12.75 -0.79 2.31
C ASP A 430 13.03 -2.26 1.95
N LEU A 431 13.80 -2.96 2.80
CA LEU A 431 14.04 -4.39 2.69
C LEU A 431 13.01 -5.16 3.52
N HIS A 432 12.20 -5.98 2.85
CA HIS A 432 11.20 -6.82 3.50
C HIS A 432 11.72 -8.26 3.62
N LEU A 433 11.81 -8.72 4.86
CA LEU A 433 12.18 -10.08 5.22
C LEU A 433 10.99 -10.78 5.86
N GLN A 434 10.85 -12.07 5.59
CA GLN A 434 10.02 -12.95 6.41
C GLN A 434 10.88 -14.09 6.91
N ILE A 435 10.74 -14.39 8.20
CA ILE A 435 11.50 -15.43 8.87
C ILE A 435 10.52 -16.43 9.48
N THR A 436 10.83 -17.71 9.37
CA THR A 436 10.09 -18.80 10.02
C THR A 436 11.06 -19.67 10.81
N PHE A 437 10.76 -19.92 12.09
CA PHE A 437 11.50 -20.77 13.01
C PHE A 437 10.63 -21.95 13.43
N ARG A 438 10.95 -23.14 12.94
CA ARG A 438 10.26 -24.37 13.33
C ARG A 438 11.12 -25.14 14.33
N PRO A 439 10.65 -25.38 15.56
CA PRO A 439 11.33 -26.27 16.50
C PRO A 439 11.54 -27.66 15.89
N ILE A 440 12.72 -28.24 16.10
CA ILE A 440 13.06 -29.61 15.77
C ILE A 440 13.08 -30.39 17.08
N ASP A 441 12.17 -31.34 17.22
CA ASP A 441 12.18 -32.32 18.30
C ASP A 441 13.13 -33.49 18.01
#